data_AF-A0A964KP15-F1
#
_entry.id   AF-A0A964KP15-F1
#
_cell.length_a   1.000
_cell.length_b   1.000
_cell.length_c   1.000
_cell.angle_alpha   90.00
_cell.angle_beta   90.00
_cell.angle_gamma   90.00
#
_symmetry.space_group_name_H-M   'P 1'
#
loop_
_entity.id
_entity.type
_entity.pdbx_description
1 polymer ?
#
loop_
_entity_poly.entity_id
_entity_poly.type
_entity_poly.pdbx_seq_one_letter_code
_entity_poly.pdbx_strand_id
1 'polypeptide(L)'
;MTTELEVGLYILILAGFLGYHIITRVPPLLHTPLMSATNAIAGISLVGSLVMAGGDYSTTSTILGCIAVAASSTNVVGGFLITDRMLGMFRTKGDMRAQRRGLELGIGAVVALVVIIAGAVALIVWSGQQSGSEGSAPREIAGHALRYSYIVSAVLFILGLKGLSSPRYARRGMWLALFGMLLAIVGTLLHPAIITYKWIVLGLIIGSVIGGTMGLRIPMTAVPQRTALSHSLGALAACLVGIAEFLLRHNEMGNVTMTALGFQVIVGGLTFTGSLMAAGKLQELLPGRPLTYKGQNIMNLGILALVLGILIYYLTISHVYVLPFYVMIGLAFVFGLMLVIPIGAADMPVVIALLNSYGGLADAAMGFVLMNKIQIVTGSLDGTSGFLLAMLMCRAMNRSAINVLFGAFGKVQPRAATAAQD
;
A
#
# COMPACT_ATOMS: atom_id res chain seq x y z
N MET A 1 7.47 -23.95 -10.88
CA MET A 1 6.79 -23.10 -9.88
C MET A 1 7.32 -23.29 -8.46
N THR A 2 7.79 -24.48 -8.05
CA THR A 2 8.27 -24.73 -6.68
C THR A 2 9.46 -23.83 -6.28
N THR A 3 10.48 -23.70 -7.13
CA THR A 3 11.68 -22.91 -6.82
C THR A 3 11.41 -21.42 -6.61
N GLU A 4 10.59 -20.79 -7.46
CA GLU A 4 10.28 -19.37 -7.30
C GLU A 4 9.32 -19.10 -6.13
N LEU A 5 8.39 -20.02 -5.84
CA LEU A 5 7.55 -19.93 -4.65
C LEU A 5 8.40 -20.05 -3.37
N GLU A 6 9.31 -21.02 -3.32
CA GLU A 6 10.27 -21.20 -2.23
C GLU A 6 11.11 -19.94 -2.01
N VAL A 7 11.70 -19.40 -3.09
CA VAL A 7 12.47 -18.14 -3.02
C VAL A 7 11.59 -16.99 -2.52
N GLY A 8 10.35 -16.86 -3.00
CA GLY A 8 9.40 -15.87 -2.52
C GLY A 8 9.11 -16.00 -1.03
N LEU A 9 8.95 -17.22 -0.51
CA LEU A 9 8.75 -17.49 0.91
C LEU A 9 9.98 -17.13 1.75
N TYR A 10 11.19 -17.47 1.30
CA TYR A 10 12.42 -17.03 1.98
C TYR A 10 12.49 -15.50 2.06
N ILE A 11 12.21 -14.82 0.95
CA ILE A 11 12.20 -13.35 0.89
C ILE A 11 11.15 -12.78 1.86
N LEU A 12 9.92 -13.31 1.82
CA LEU A 12 8.83 -12.89 2.71
C LEU A 12 9.25 -12.98 4.18
N ILE A 13 9.79 -14.12 4.61
CA ILE A 13 10.19 -14.37 6.00
C ILE A 13 11.33 -13.44 6.40
N LEU A 14 12.42 -13.39 5.61
CA LEU A 14 13.60 -12.59 5.93
C LEU A 14 13.28 -11.09 5.97
N ALA A 15 12.50 -10.59 5.01
CA ALA A 15 12.05 -9.21 4.98
C ALA A 15 11.14 -8.89 6.18
N GLY A 16 10.29 -9.82 6.60
CA GLY A 16 9.44 -9.65 7.78
C GLY A 16 10.26 -9.52 9.07
N PHE A 17 11.21 -10.43 9.29
CA PHE A 17 12.12 -10.36 10.44
C PHE A 17 12.98 -9.08 10.46
N LEU A 18 13.41 -8.63 9.29
CA LEU A 18 14.12 -7.37 9.14
C LEU A 18 13.23 -6.18 9.50
N GLY A 19 11.98 -6.17 9.03
CA GLY A 19 10.97 -5.19 9.41
C GLY A 19 10.79 -5.13 10.93
N TYR A 20 10.66 -6.29 11.57
CA TYR A 20 10.58 -6.38 13.04
C TYR A 20 11.76 -5.70 13.74
N HIS A 21 12.99 -5.99 13.31
CA HIS A 21 14.19 -5.42 13.93
C HIS A 21 14.36 -3.91 13.70
N ILE A 22 13.91 -3.40 12.55
CA ILE A 22 14.01 -1.97 12.22
C ILE A 22 13.00 -1.18 13.05
N ILE A 23 11.75 -1.65 13.12
CA ILE A 23 10.62 -0.88 13.65
C ILE A 23 10.60 -0.85 15.17
N THR A 24 11.02 -1.94 15.82
CA THR A 24 11.17 -2.00 17.29
C THR A 24 12.15 -0.96 17.85
N ARG A 25 13.02 -0.38 17.01
CA ARG A 25 14.00 0.65 17.38
C ARG A 25 13.54 2.08 17.08
N VAL A 26 12.32 2.26 16.55
CA VAL A 26 11.79 3.59 16.22
C VAL A 26 11.24 4.26 17.49
N PRO A 27 11.68 5.48 17.83
CA PRO A 27 11.18 6.17 19.01
C PRO A 27 9.72 6.63 18.83
N PRO A 28 8.92 6.73 19.92
CA PRO A 28 7.49 7.09 19.85
C PRO A 28 7.19 8.38 19.10
N LEU A 29 8.08 9.36 19.19
CA LEU A 29 7.95 10.65 18.49
C LEU A 29 8.02 10.53 16.96
N LEU A 30 8.51 9.40 16.42
CA LEU A 30 8.57 9.11 14.99
C LEU A 30 7.51 8.10 14.54
N HIS A 31 6.59 7.65 15.40
CA HIS A 31 5.54 6.71 15.03
C HIS A 31 4.64 7.24 13.89
N THR A 32 4.20 8.50 13.97
CA THR A 32 3.35 9.09 12.92
C THR A 32 4.13 9.33 11.61
N PRO A 33 5.36 9.88 11.61
CA PRO A 33 6.21 9.90 10.42
C PRO A 33 6.49 8.52 9.84
N LEU A 34 6.69 7.51 10.68
CA LEU A 34 6.90 6.14 10.24
C LEU A 34 5.67 5.59 9.51
N MET A 35 4.47 5.75 10.07
CA MET A 35 3.21 5.36 9.42
C MET A 35 3.07 5.98 8.02
N SER A 36 3.41 7.27 7.90
CA SER A 36 3.33 7.98 6.62
C SER A 36 4.43 7.53 5.64
N ALA A 37 5.63 7.24 6.13
CA ALA A 37 6.74 6.71 5.33
C ALA A 37 6.42 5.31 4.77
N THR A 38 5.92 4.41 5.63
CA THR A 38 5.58 3.04 5.25
C THR A 38 4.43 3.04 4.24
N ASN A 39 3.42 3.90 4.45
CA ASN A 39 2.36 4.11 3.47
C ASN A 39 2.89 4.62 2.11
N ALA A 40 3.86 5.53 2.10
CA ALA A 40 4.48 6.00 0.86
C ALA A 40 5.22 4.87 0.12
N ILE A 41 5.88 3.98 0.87
CA ILE A 41 6.56 2.79 0.33
C ILE A 41 5.55 1.75 -0.17
N ALA A 42 4.40 1.59 0.50
CA ALA A 42 3.27 0.75 0.05
C ALA A 42 2.70 1.22 -1.31
N GLY A 43 3.03 2.43 -1.74
CA GLY A 43 2.87 2.85 -3.14
C GLY A 43 3.63 2.01 -4.17
N ILE A 44 4.38 0.97 -3.75
CA ILE A 44 5.07 0.03 -4.64
C ILE A 44 4.11 -0.80 -5.51
N SER A 45 2.84 -0.88 -5.14
CA SER A 45 1.74 -1.33 -6.01
C SER A 45 1.79 -0.67 -7.40
N LEU A 46 2.34 0.55 -7.51
CA LEU A 46 2.55 1.26 -8.77
C LEU A 46 3.33 0.41 -9.78
N VAL A 47 4.31 -0.39 -9.33
CA VAL A 47 5.08 -1.29 -10.20
C VAL A 47 4.17 -2.29 -10.92
N GLY A 48 3.23 -2.91 -10.20
CA GLY A 48 2.26 -3.83 -10.80
C GLY A 48 1.29 -3.09 -11.72
N SER A 49 0.80 -1.94 -11.28
CA SER A 49 -0.10 -1.09 -12.07
C SER A 49 0.51 -0.63 -13.38
N LEU A 50 1.81 -0.31 -13.42
CA LEU A 50 2.53 0.12 -14.62
C LEU A 50 2.57 -1.01 -15.67
N VAL A 51 2.91 -2.22 -15.25
CA VAL A 51 2.92 -3.39 -16.15
C VAL A 51 1.52 -3.66 -16.69
N MET A 52 0.49 -3.56 -15.84
CA MET A 52 -0.91 -3.74 -16.24
C MET A 52 -1.41 -2.66 -17.20
N ALA A 53 -1.12 -1.39 -16.95
CA ALA A 53 -1.56 -0.27 -17.79
C ALA A 53 -0.81 -0.20 -19.13
N GLY A 54 0.42 -0.71 -19.17
CA GLY A 54 1.30 -0.66 -20.33
C GLY A 54 1.19 -1.86 -21.26
N GLY A 55 0.61 -2.96 -20.81
CA GLY A 55 0.43 -4.16 -21.62
C GLY A 55 -0.62 -4.00 -22.72
N ASP A 56 -0.49 -4.79 -23.78
CA ASP A 56 -1.49 -4.90 -24.84
C ASP A 56 -2.59 -5.88 -24.45
N TYR A 57 -3.40 -5.46 -23.48
CA TYR A 57 -4.47 -6.25 -22.88
C TYR A 57 -5.86 -5.72 -23.28
N SER A 58 -6.91 -6.43 -22.83
CA SER A 58 -8.29 -5.98 -23.01
C SER A 58 -8.51 -4.54 -22.51
N THR A 59 -9.42 -3.80 -23.16
CA THR A 59 -9.76 -2.42 -22.78
C THR A 59 -10.08 -2.27 -21.29
N THR A 60 -10.80 -3.25 -20.73
CA THR A 60 -11.14 -3.26 -19.29
C THR A 60 -9.89 -3.35 -18.43
N SER A 61 -9.00 -4.31 -18.68
CA SER A 61 -7.76 -4.46 -17.91
C SER A 61 -6.86 -3.24 -18.02
N THR A 62 -6.78 -2.62 -19.20
CA THR A 62 -6.00 -1.40 -19.44
C THR A 62 -6.58 -0.20 -18.68
N ILE A 63 -7.90 -0.04 -18.64
CA ILE A 63 -8.57 1.00 -17.84
C ILE A 63 -8.33 0.78 -16.34
N LEU A 64 -8.49 -0.46 -15.85
CA LEU A 64 -8.21 -0.81 -14.46
C LEU A 64 -6.75 -0.51 -14.11
N GLY A 65 -5.82 -0.85 -14.99
CA GLY A 65 -4.40 -0.51 -14.86
C GLY A 65 -4.17 1.00 -14.79
N CYS A 66 -4.77 1.79 -15.68
CA CYS A 66 -4.66 3.25 -15.67
C CYS A 66 -5.16 3.86 -14.35
N ILE A 67 -6.30 3.39 -13.84
CA ILE A 67 -6.86 3.84 -12.55
C ILE A 67 -5.92 3.43 -11.41
N ALA A 68 -5.39 2.20 -11.44
CA ALA A 68 -4.44 1.72 -10.44
C ALA A 68 -3.12 2.52 -10.46
N VAL A 69 -2.63 2.94 -11.64
CA VAL A 69 -1.47 3.84 -11.76
C VAL A 69 -1.78 5.20 -11.13
N ALA A 70 -2.95 5.79 -11.42
CA ALA A 70 -3.34 7.07 -10.83
C ALA A 70 -3.50 6.99 -9.30
N ALA A 71 -4.16 5.95 -8.80
CA ALA A 71 -4.37 5.73 -7.37
C ALA A 71 -3.04 5.51 -6.63
N SER A 72 -2.17 4.65 -7.17
CA SER A 72 -0.87 4.38 -6.56
C SER A 72 0.09 5.57 -6.65
N SER A 73 0.10 6.29 -7.78
CA SER A 73 0.90 7.53 -7.94
C SER A 73 0.43 8.63 -6.97
N THR A 74 -0.88 8.73 -6.71
CA THR A 74 -1.42 9.62 -5.67
C THR A 74 -0.86 9.25 -4.30
N ASN A 75 -0.81 7.95 -3.98
CA ASN A 75 -0.29 7.48 -2.71
C ASN A 75 1.21 7.74 -2.56
N VAL A 76 2.01 7.41 -3.59
CA VAL A 76 3.45 7.67 -3.62
C VAL A 76 3.72 9.15 -3.41
N VAL A 77 3.23 10.01 -4.31
CA VAL A 77 3.56 11.44 -4.30
C VAL A 77 3.06 12.11 -3.01
N GLY A 78 1.81 11.83 -2.62
CA GLY A 78 1.24 12.36 -1.39
C GLY A 78 1.98 11.90 -0.14
N GLY A 79 2.25 10.60 -0.03
CA GLY A 79 2.93 9.99 1.11
C GLY A 79 4.34 10.53 1.30
N PHE A 80 5.16 10.57 0.24
CA PHE A 80 6.53 11.10 0.33
C PHE A 80 6.55 12.58 0.76
N LEU A 81 5.66 13.40 0.19
CA LEU A 81 5.57 14.84 0.52
C LEU A 81 5.10 15.09 1.95
N ILE A 82 4.05 14.39 2.41
CA ILE A 82 3.55 14.51 3.78
C ILE A 82 4.64 14.10 4.77
N THR A 83 5.34 13.01 4.49
CA THR A 83 6.39 12.51 5.39
C THR A 83 7.56 13.47 5.48
N ASP A 84 8.05 14.01 4.36
CA ASP A 84 9.14 15.00 4.38
C ASP A 84 8.76 16.26 5.17
N ARG A 85 7.50 16.73 5.03
CA ARG A 85 6.97 17.86 5.81
C ARG A 85 6.92 17.56 7.31
N MET A 86 6.47 16.37 7.72
CA MET A 86 6.49 15.96 9.13
C MET A 86 7.90 15.96 9.70
N LEU A 87 8.84 15.35 8.98
CA LEU A 87 10.23 15.22 9.41
C LEU A 87 10.95 16.57 9.46
N GLY A 88 10.53 17.52 8.64
CA GLY A 88 11.00 18.90 8.69
C GLY A 88 10.73 19.62 10.02
N MET A 89 9.75 19.16 10.82
CA MET A 89 9.38 19.80 12.09
C MET A 89 10.35 19.50 13.25
N PHE A 90 11.17 18.45 13.15
CA PHE A 90 12.06 18.02 14.24
C PHE A 90 13.38 18.81 14.34
N ARG A 91 13.56 19.93 13.62
CA ARG A 91 14.80 20.74 13.63
C ARG A 91 14.67 22.02 14.45
N THR A 92 15.76 22.42 15.11
CA THR A 92 15.85 23.60 15.97
C THR A 92 16.08 24.90 15.17
N LYS A 93 15.72 26.06 15.75
CA LYS A 93 15.71 27.41 15.14
C LYS A 93 17.02 27.89 14.46
N GLY A 94 18.17 27.25 14.70
CA GLY A 94 19.44 27.57 14.02
C GLY A 94 19.50 27.15 12.53
N ASP A 95 18.60 26.26 12.09
CA ASP A 95 18.59 25.67 10.74
C ASP A 95 17.73 26.44 9.71
N MET A 96 17.20 27.63 10.03
CA MET A 96 16.16 28.30 9.21
C MET A 96 16.62 28.80 7.82
N ARG A 97 17.92 28.97 7.53
CA ARG A 97 18.43 29.19 6.15
C ARG A 97 18.62 27.89 5.37
N ALA A 98 18.91 26.77 6.06
CA ALA A 98 18.88 25.44 5.47
C ALA A 98 17.43 24.95 5.25
N GLN A 99 16.44 25.57 5.89
CA GLN A 99 15.00 25.25 5.83
C GLN A 99 14.36 25.54 4.47
N ARG A 100 14.65 26.67 3.82
CA ARG A 100 14.17 26.94 2.43
C ARG A 100 14.84 25.99 1.44
N ARG A 101 16.17 25.85 1.49
CA ARG A 101 16.92 24.91 0.64
C ARG A 101 16.43 23.48 0.80
N GLY A 102 16.18 23.00 2.03
CA GLY A 102 15.74 21.63 2.28
C GLY A 102 14.31 21.33 1.80
N LEU A 103 13.39 22.29 1.89
CA LEU A 103 12.03 22.14 1.36
C LEU A 103 12.02 22.26 -0.18
N GLU A 104 12.80 23.19 -0.74
CA GLU A 104 13.08 23.27 -2.18
C GLU A 104 13.75 22.00 -2.70
N LEU A 105 14.61 21.37 -1.89
CA LEU A 105 15.21 20.07 -2.18
C LEU A 105 14.15 18.96 -2.11
N GLY A 106 13.32 18.85 -1.07
CA GLY A 106 12.34 17.76 -0.92
C GLY A 106 11.24 17.82 -1.98
N ILE A 107 10.68 19.02 -2.19
CA ILE A 107 9.75 19.30 -3.29
C ILE A 107 10.48 19.12 -4.61
N GLY A 108 11.71 19.62 -4.74
CA GLY A 108 12.55 19.46 -5.92
C GLY A 108 12.89 18.00 -6.22
N ALA A 109 12.97 17.12 -5.23
CA ALA A 109 13.26 15.70 -5.40
C ALA A 109 12.02 14.92 -5.83
N VAL A 110 10.84 15.27 -5.31
CA VAL A 110 9.56 14.71 -5.79
C VAL A 110 9.19 15.27 -7.17
N VAL A 111 9.46 16.54 -7.45
CA VAL A 111 9.30 17.11 -8.79
C VAL A 111 10.34 16.53 -9.75
N ALA A 112 11.60 16.40 -9.34
CA ALA A 112 12.63 15.70 -10.12
C ALA A 112 12.27 14.23 -10.33
N LEU A 113 11.66 13.56 -9.36
CA LEU A 113 11.12 12.21 -9.54
C LEU A 113 10.17 12.17 -10.74
N VAL A 114 9.17 13.05 -10.75
CA VAL A 114 8.16 13.13 -11.82
C VAL A 114 8.82 13.49 -13.16
N VAL A 115 9.75 14.46 -13.17
CA VAL A 115 10.45 14.91 -14.37
C VAL A 115 11.40 13.84 -14.92
N ILE A 116 12.14 13.14 -14.05
CA ILE A 116 13.04 12.05 -14.42
C ILE A 116 12.23 10.88 -14.95
N ILE A 117 11.11 10.53 -14.32
CA ILE A 117 10.20 9.49 -14.83
C ILE A 117 9.68 9.90 -16.22
N ALA A 118 9.19 11.14 -16.38
CA ALA A 118 8.69 11.63 -17.67
C ALA A 118 9.80 11.64 -18.74
N GLY A 119 11.02 12.07 -18.38
CA GLY A 119 12.19 12.07 -19.26
C GLY A 119 12.66 10.66 -19.63
N ALA A 120 12.64 9.73 -18.68
CA ALA A 120 12.95 8.32 -18.93
C ALA A 120 11.91 7.71 -19.89
N VAL A 121 10.62 7.95 -19.67
CA VAL A 121 9.55 7.51 -20.60
C VAL A 121 9.78 8.11 -21.98
N ALA A 122 10.03 9.42 -22.08
CA ALA A 122 10.26 10.09 -23.35
C ALA A 122 11.49 9.54 -24.09
N LEU A 123 12.58 9.26 -23.37
CA LEU A 123 13.80 8.70 -23.94
C LEU A 123 13.60 7.26 -24.39
N ILE A 124 12.91 6.43 -23.60
CA ILE A 124 12.58 5.04 -23.96
C ILE A 124 11.72 5.04 -25.24
N VAL A 125 10.66 5.85 -25.28
CA VAL A 125 9.78 5.97 -26.46
C VAL A 125 10.56 6.45 -27.68
N TRP A 126 11.42 7.46 -27.53
CA TRP A 126 12.26 7.98 -28.61
C TRP A 126 13.26 6.93 -29.12
N SER A 127 13.94 6.21 -28.22
CA SER A 127 14.87 5.14 -28.58
C SER A 127 14.17 3.94 -29.27
N GLY A 128 12.94 3.63 -28.86
CA GLY A 128 12.13 2.58 -29.47
C GLY A 128 11.66 2.93 -30.89
N GLN A 129 11.41 4.21 -31.19
CA GLN A 129 11.09 4.65 -32.56
C GLN A 129 12.30 4.60 -33.51
N GLN A 130 13.54 4.70 -33.00
CA GLN A 130 14.75 4.61 -33.80
C GLN A 130 15.20 3.17 -34.08
N SER A 131 14.80 2.22 -33.22
CA SER A 131 15.24 0.83 -33.30
C SER A 131 14.36 0.01 -34.25
N GLY A 132 14.50 0.23 -35.55
CA GLY A 132 13.92 -0.60 -36.61
C GLY A 132 14.60 -1.96 -36.82
N SER A 133 15.29 -2.53 -35.83
CA SER A 133 15.97 -3.82 -35.96
C SER A 133 15.61 -4.80 -34.84
N GLU A 134 15.14 -5.98 -35.25
CA GLU A 134 14.81 -7.17 -34.45
C GLU A 134 16.04 -7.79 -33.78
N GLY A 135 16.66 -7.09 -32.84
CA GLY A 135 17.76 -7.63 -32.01
C GLY A 135 17.26 -8.16 -30.66
N SER A 136 17.74 -9.33 -30.23
CA SER A 136 17.49 -9.91 -28.90
C SER A 136 18.28 -9.21 -27.77
N ALA A 137 19.46 -8.65 -28.08
CA ALA A 137 20.37 -8.06 -27.09
C ALA A 137 19.80 -6.84 -26.30
N PRO A 138 19.04 -5.89 -26.88
CA PRO A 138 18.44 -4.77 -26.13
C PRO A 138 17.42 -5.23 -25.08
N ARG A 139 16.68 -6.31 -25.33
CA ARG A 139 15.67 -6.86 -24.40
C ARG A 139 16.32 -7.55 -23.19
N GLU A 140 17.45 -8.22 -23.39
CA GLU A 140 18.20 -8.84 -22.29
C GLU A 140 18.80 -7.78 -21.35
N ILE A 141 19.41 -6.74 -21.91
CA ILE A 141 19.98 -5.62 -21.13
C ILE A 141 18.89 -4.93 -20.29
N ALA A 142 17.71 -4.70 -20.86
CA ALA A 142 16.56 -4.14 -20.14
C ALA A 142 16.10 -5.04 -18.98
N GLY A 143 16.05 -6.36 -19.20
CA GLY A 143 15.73 -7.34 -18.15
C GLY A 143 16.74 -7.36 -17.00
N HIS A 144 18.03 -7.26 -17.30
CA HIS A 144 19.07 -7.14 -16.28
C HIS A 144 18.98 -5.80 -15.51
N ALA A 145 18.79 -4.69 -16.22
CA ALA A 145 18.64 -3.36 -15.63
C ALA A 145 17.45 -3.30 -14.66
N LEU A 146 16.30 -3.86 -15.05
CA LEU A 146 15.12 -4.05 -14.19
C LEU A 146 15.49 -4.80 -12.90
N ARG A 147 16.11 -5.97 -13.01
CA ARG A 147 16.47 -6.79 -11.83
C ARG A 147 17.42 -6.06 -10.88
N TYR A 148 18.46 -5.42 -11.41
CA TYR A 148 19.42 -4.68 -10.57
C TYR A 148 18.78 -3.44 -9.95
N SER A 149 17.92 -2.71 -10.68
CA SER A 149 17.17 -1.59 -10.11
C SER A 149 16.33 -2.04 -8.91
N TYR A 150 15.66 -3.19 -9.00
CA TYR A 150 14.84 -3.71 -7.90
C TYR A 150 15.65 -4.10 -6.67
N ILE A 151 16.83 -4.69 -6.86
CA ILE A 151 17.75 -5.00 -5.76
C ILE A 151 18.19 -3.71 -5.06
N VAL A 152 18.63 -2.71 -5.84
CA VAL A 152 19.06 -1.42 -5.30
C VAL A 152 17.90 -0.72 -4.59
N SER A 153 16.70 -0.70 -5.18
CA SER A 153 15.49 -0.14 -4.57
C SER A 153 15.14 -0.82 -3.25
N ALA A 154 15.20 -2.15 -3.18
CA ALA A 154 14.94 -2.89 -1.94
C ALA A 154 15.92 -2.49 -0.82
N VAL A 155 17.21 -2.39 -1.13
CA VAL A 155 18.23 -1.91 -0.17
C VAL A 155 17.92 -0.48 0.28
N LEU A 156 17.55 0.41 -0.64
CA LEU A 156 17.22 1.79 -0.33
C LEU A 156 15.95 1.94 0.52
N PHE A 157 14.92 1.11 0.31
CA PHE A 157 13.74 1.06 1.17
C PHE A 157 14.10 0.62 2.59
N ILE A 158 14.92 -0.42 2.73
CA ILE A 158 15.41 -0.91 4.03
C ILE A 158 16.20 0.18 4.76
N LEU A 159 17.15 0.83 4.07
CA LEU A 159 17.94 1.92 4.63
C LEU A 159 17.07 3.15 4.96
N GLY A 160 16.03 3.38 4.17
CA GLY A 160 15.07 4.45 4.39
C GLY A 160 14.29 4.26 5.68
N LEU A 161 13.72 3.07 5.89
CA LEU A 161 13.05 2.70 7.14
C LEU A 161 14.00 2.72 8.32
N LYS A 162 15.22 2.20 8.16
CA LYS A 162 16.27 2.26 9.20
C LYS A 162 16.63 3.69 9.60
N GLY A 163 16.58 4.64 8.66
CA GLY A 163 16.80 6.05 8.95
C GLY A 163 15.79 6.61 9.96
N LEU A 164 14.56 6.10 9.98
CA LEU A 164 13.50 6.50 10.92
C LEU A 164 13.73 6.00 12.35
N SER A 165 14.72 5.15 12.61
CA SER A 165 15.11 4.78 13.97
C SER A 165 15.80 5.92 14.74
N SER A 166 16.10 7.05 14.09
CA SER A 166 16.71 8.21 14.75
C SER A 166 16.22 9.53 14.15
N PRO A 167 15.78 10.51 14.96
CA PRO A 167 15.29 11.80 14.46
C PRO A 167 16.32 12.56 13.61
N ARG A 168 17.62 12.38 13.93
CA ARG A 168 18.73 12.98 13.19
C ARG A 168 18.84 12.45 11.75
N TYR A 169 18.56 11.16 11.55
CA TYR A 169 18.71 10.48 10.26
C TYR A 169 17.39 10.29 9.52
N ALA A 170 16.25 10.48 10.18
CA ALA A 170 14.91 10.23 9.67
C ALA A 170 14.67 10.84 8.28
N ARG A 171 15.01 12.13 8.11
CA ARG A 171 14.84 12.79 6.81
C ARG A 171 15.74 12.19 5.74
N ARG A 172 17.03 11.95 6.01
CA ARG A 172 17.92 11.31 5.02
C ARG A 172 17.43 9.91 4.65
N GLY A 173 16.90 9.15 5.61
CA GLY A 173 16.24 7.88 5.34
C GLY A 173 15.08 8.02 4.36
N MET A 174 14.21 9.01 4.60
CA MET A 174 13.09 9.29 3.71
C MET A 174 13.50 9.52 2.25
N TRP A 175 14.62 10.22 2.05
CA TRP A 175 15.18 10.49 0.74
C TRP A 175 15.76 9.25 0.04
N LEU A 176 16.39 8.36 0.80
CA LEU A 176 16.82 7.06 0.28
C LEU A 176 15.61 6.25 -0.21
N ALA A 177 14.52 6.20 0.57
CA ALA A 177 13.30 5.52 0.17
C ALA A 177 12.68 6.15 -1.10
N LEU A 178 12.71 7.48 -1.23
CA LEU A 178 12.22 8.18 -2.42
C LEU A 178 13.02 7.80 -3.67
N PHE A 179 14.35 7.78 -3.55
CA PHE A 179 15.23 7.34 -4.63
C PHE A 179 15.04 5.85 -4.95
N GLY A 180 14.78 5.01 -3.95
CA GLY A 180 14.41 3.61 -4.14
C GLY A 180 13.11 3.46 -4.95
N MET A 181 12.08 4.25 -4.63
CA MET A 181 10.83 4.30 -5.40
C MET A 181 11.06 4.77 -6.83
N LEU A 182 11.90 5.80 -7.04
CA LEU A 182 12.28 6.27 -8.39
C LEU A 182 12.86 5.14 -9.24
N LEU A 183 13.87 4.46 -8.69
CA LEU A 183 14.56 3.38 -9.37
C LEU A 183 13.62 2.22 -9.68
N ALA A 184 12.69 1.90 -8.77
CA ALA A 184 11.70 0.86 -9.00
C ALA A 184 10.75 1.22 -10.14
N ILE A 185 10.27 2.47 -10.18
CA ILE A 185 9.40 2.96 -11.26
C ILE A 185 10.14 2.95 -12.60
N VAL A 186 11.33 3.57 -12.66
CA VAL A 186 12.13 3.66 -13.90
C VAL A 186 12.54 2.28 -14.39
N GLY A 187 12.96 1.39 -13.49
CA GLY A 187 13.26 0.00 -13.82
C GLY A 187 12.04 -0.71 -14.41
N THR A 188 10.87 -0.54 -13.80
CA THR A 188 9.61 -1.13 -14.28
C THR A 188 9.19 -0.62 -15.64
N LEU A 189 9.46 0.65 -15.98
CA LEU A 189 9.18 1.18 -17.32
C LEU A 189 9.96 0.46 -18.42
N LEU A 190 11.08 -0.21 -18.09
CA LEU A 190 11.84 -1.06 -19.00
C LEU A 190 11.32 -2.51 -19.06
N HIS A 191 10.22 -2.81 -18.38
CA HIS A 191 9.67 -4.16 -18.32
C HIS A 191 9.18 -4.60 -19.72
N PRO A 192 9.58 -5.79 -20.23
CA PRO A 192 9.28 -6.21 -21.60
C PRO A 192 7.79 -6.32 -21.93
N ALA A 193 6.93 -6.51 -20.93
CA ALA A 193 5.48 -6.56 -21.12
C ALA A 193 4.84 -5.18 -21.35
N ILE A 194 5.56 -4.07 -21.15
CA ILE A 194 5.06 -2.72 -21.42
C ILE A 194 5.27 -2.41 -22.91
N ILE A 195 4.16 -2.28 -23.63
CA ILE A 195 4.13 -1.99 -25.07
C ILE A 195 3.70 -0.54 -25.30
N THR A 196 2.72 -0.05 -24.52
CA THR A 196 2.15 1.30 -24.70
C THR A 196 2.32 2.15 -23.45
N TYR A 197 2.91 3.34 -23.59
CA TYR A 197 3.13 4.26 -22.45
C TYR A 197 1.98 5.26 -22.22
N LYS A 198 1.01 5.35 -23.16
CA LYS A 198 -0.07 6.34 -23.13
C LYS A 198 -0.87 6.32 -21.81
N TRP A 199 -1.35 5.16 -21.41
CA TRP A 199 -2.16 4.99 -20.19
C TRP A 199 -1.34 5.13 -18.91
N ILE A 200 -0.07 4.70 -18.95
CA ILE A 200 0.89 4.93 -17.87
C ILE A 200 1.07 6.43 -17.62
N VAL A 201 1.39 7.20 -18.67
CA VAL A 201 1.64 8.65 -18.55
C VAL A 201 0.40 9.37 -18.05
N LEU A 202 -0.78 9.02 -18.57
CA LEU A 202 -2.05 9.60 -18.11
C LEU A 202 -2.28 9.35 -16.62
N GLY A 203 -2.14 8.10 -16.17
CA GLY A 203 -2.29 7.74 -14.77
C GLY A 203 -1.27 8.44 -13.87
N LEU A 204 0.00 8.48 -14.28
CA LEU A 204 1.07 9.14 -13.51
C LEU A 204 0.82 10.64 -13.36
N ILE A 205 0.37 11.32 -14.42
CA ILE A 205 0.05 12.76 -14.37
C ILE A 205 -1.12 13.00 -13.41
N ILE A 206 -2.24 12.28 -13.59
CA ILE A 206 -3.43 12.46 -12.74
C ILE A 206 -3.06 12.18 -11.28
N GLY A 207 -2.41 11.05 -11.02
CA GLY A 207 -2.03 10.65 -9.66
C GLY A 207 -1.04 11.61 -9.02
N SER A 208 -0.02 12.06 -9.75
CA SER A 208 0.98 12.98 -9.21
C SER A 208 0.40 14.36 -8.92
N VAL A 209 -0.54 14.85 -9.74
CA VAL A 209 -1.23 16.13 -9.48
C VAL A 209 -2.10 16.01 -8.23
N ILE A 210 -2.92 14.96 -8.11
CA ILE A 210 -3.77 14.75 -6.93
C ILE A 210 -2.91 14.54 -5.68
N GLY A 211 -1.90 13.66 -5.74
CA GLY A 211 -1.00 13.38 -4.62
C GLY A 211 -0.19 14.60 -4.22
N GLY A 212 0.32 15.36 -5.18
CA GLY A 212 1.07 16.60 -4.96
C GLY A 212 0.25 17.68 -4.30
N THR A 213 -0.98 17.90 -4.79
CA THR A 213 -1.90 18.86 -4.15
C THR A 213 -2.28 18.43 -2.74
N MET A 214 -2.59 17.14 -2.53
CA MET A 214 -2.92 16.58 -1.22
C MET A 214 -1.75 16.71 -0.22
N GLY A 215 -0.52 16.45 -0.69
CA GLY A 215 0.68 16.49 0.14
C GLY A 215 1.15 17.90 0.50
N LEU A 216 0.95 18.88 -0.37
CA LEU A 216 1.45 20.25 -0.17
C LEU A 216 0.43 21.18 0.51
N ARG A 217 -0.85 21.09 0.16
CA ARG A 217 -1.81 22.16 0.52
C ARG A 217 -2.44 22.02 1.89
N ILE A 218 -2.46 20.82 2.44
CA ILE A 218 -3.39 20.53 3.53
C ILE A 218 -2.61 20.60 4.88
N PRO A 219 -3.16 21.18 5.98
CA PRO A 219 -2.45 21.52 7.22
C PRO A 219 -1.84 20.36 8.01
N MET A 220 -0.78 20.58 8.79
CA MET A 220 -0.12 19.48 9.55
C MET A 220 -1.01 18.86 10.65
N THR A 221 -2.08 19.53 11.06
CA THR A 221 -3.08 19.02 12.03
C THR A 221 -3.98 17.94 11.42
N ALA A 222 -4.25 18.01 10.11
CA ALA A 222 -5.16 17.11 9.41
C ALA A 222 -4.42 15.99 8.66
N VAL A 223 -3.29 15.58 9.20
CA VAL A 223 -2.37 14.62 8.61
C VAL A 223 -2.83 13.15 8.78
N PRO A 224 -3.35 12.72 9.95
CA PRO A 224 -3.83 11.34 10.12
C PRO A 224 -4.92 10.93 9.11
N GLN A 225 -5.96 11.74 8.94
CA GLN A 225 -7.02 11.48 7.96
C GLN A 225 -6.51 11.41 6.53
N ARG A 226 -5.48 12.18 6.21
CA ARG A 226 -4.89 12.19 4.86
C ARG A 226 -4.01 11.00 4.60
N THR A 227 -3.28 10.57 5.62
CA THR A 227 -2.52 9.34 5.55
C THR A 227 -3.49 8.18 5.28
N ALA A 228 -4.64 8.14 5.96
CA ALA A 228 -5.69 7.15 5.69
C ALA A 228 -6.27 7.24 4.26
N LEU A 229 -6.57 8.45 3.75
CA LEU A 229 -7.03 8.61 2.37
C LEU A 229 -5.98 8.16 1.34
N SER A 230 -4.73 8.60 1.50
CA SER A 230 -3.62 8.23 0.63
C SER A 230 -3.44 6.71 0.58
N HIS A 231 -3.44 6.10 1.76
CA HIS A 231 -3.34 4.66 1.92
C HIS A 231 -4.49 3.89 1.25
N SER A 232 -5.72 4.40 1.35
CA SER A 232 -6.87 3.80 0.66
C SER A 232 -6.63 3.68 -0.85
N LEU A 233 -6.00 4.67 -1.48
CA LEU A 233 -5.72 4.66 -2.91
C LEU A 233 -4.61 3.66 -3.28
N GLY A 234 -3.61 3.47 -2.42
CA GLY A 234 -2.63 2.40 -2.56
C GLY A 234 -3.28 1.02 -2.52
N ALA A 235 -4.12 0.77 -1.51
CA ALA A 235 -4.85 -0.49 -1.38
C ALA A 235 -5.85 -0.73 -2.52
N LEU A 236 -6.49 0.32 -3.02
CA LEU A 236 -7.33 0.26 -4.22
C LEU A 236 -6.50 -0.19 -5.43
N ALA A 237 -5.33 0.40 -5.66
CA ALA A 237 -4.45 -0.02 -6.75
C ALA A 237 -4.10 -1.50 -6.64
N ALA A 238 -3.77 -1.99 -5.43
CA ALA A 238 -3.48 -3.40 -5.19
C ALA A 238 -4.65 -4.32 -5.55
N CYS A 239 -5.86 -3.93 -5.15
CA CYS A 239 -7.09 -4.64 -5.47
C CYS A 239 -7.38 -4.65 -6.99
N LEU A 240 -7.29 -3.48 -7.65
CA LEU A 240 -7.56 -3.35 -9.08
C LEU A 240 -6.57 -4.15 -9.94
N VAL A 241 -5.28 -4.19 -9.57
CA VAL A 241 -4.29 -5.03 -10.24
C VAL A 241 -4.66 -6.51 -10.10
N GLY A 242 -5.07 -6.96 -8.91
CA GLY A 242 -5.51 -8.35 -8.70
C GLY A 242 -6.77 -8.70 -9.51
N ILE A 243 -7.75 -7.80 -9.58
CA ILE A 243 -8.94 -7.97 -10.42
C ILE A 243 -8.55 -8.08 -11.89
N ALA A 244 -7.67 -7.21 -12.36
CA ALA A 244 -7.25 -7.20 -13.75
C ALA A 244 -6.43 -8.45 -14.13
N GLU A 245 -5.56 -8.94 -13.24
CA GLU A 245 -4.84 -10.21 -13.40
C GLU A 245 -5.79 -11.40 -13.46
N PHE A 246 -6.82 -11.43 -12.62
CA PHE A 246 -7.86 -12.47 -12.69
C PHE A 246 -8.57 -12.46 -14.05
N LEU A 247 -8.99 -11.28 -14.53
CA LEU A 247 -9.66 -11.14 -15.82
C LEU A 247 -8.80 -11.64 -16.99
N LEU A 248 -7.47 -11.47 -16.91
CA LEU A 248 -6.56 -11.87 -17.96
C LEU A 248 -6.17 -13.34 -17.91
N ARG A 249 -5.91 -13.88 -16.71
CA ARG A 249 -5.12 -15.10 -16.57
C ARG A 249 -5.74 -16.16 -15.66
N HIS A 250 -6.95 -15.95 -15.13
CA HIS A 250 -7.53 -16.90 -14.15
C HIS A 250 -7.52 -18.35 -14.64
N ASN A 251 -7.77 -18.63 -15.92
CA ASN A 251 -7.77 -19.99 -16.48
C ASN A 251 -6.38 -20.65 -16.55
N GLU A 252 -5.31 -19.87 -16.44
CA GLU A 252 -3.91 -20.32 -16.55
C GLU A 252 -3.22 -20.39 -15.18
N MET A 253 -3.84 -19.84 -14.13
CA MET A 253 -3.24 -19.75 -12.81
C MET A 253 -3.32 -21.08 -12.06
N GLY A 254 -2.21 -21.52 -11.47
CA GLY A 254 -2.25 -22.62 -10.51
C GLY A 254 -3.04 -22.23 -9.25
N ASN A 255 -3.59 -23.22 -8.53
CA ASN A 255 -4.40 -23.00 -7.32
C ASN A 255 -3.70 -22.08 -6.30
N VAL A 256 -2.40 -22.26 -6.06
CA VAL A 256 -1.64 -21.43 -5.11
C VAL A 256 -1.62 -19.95 -5.53
N THR A 257 -1.37 -19.67 -6.81
CA THR A 257 -1.35 -18.31 -7.35
C THR A 257 -2.75 -17.69 -7.32
N MET A 258 -3.78 -18.48 -7.63
CA MET A 258 -5.17 -18.04 -7.55
C MET A 258 -5.59 -17.72 -6.10
N THR A 259 -5.17 -18.53 -5.12
CA THR A 259 -5.40 -18.24 -3.70
C THR A 259 -4.63 -16.99 -3.25
N ALA A 260 -3.39 -16.79 -3.70
CA ALA A 260 -2.61 -15.58 -3.41
C ALA A 260 -3.27 -14.32 -3.99
N LEU A 261 -3.79 -14.41 -5.23
CA LEU A 261 -4.56 -13.35 -5.87
C LEU A 261 -5.86 -13.07 -5.11
N GLY A 262 -6.57 -14.11 -4.68
CA GLY A 262 -7.76 -13.96 -3.85
C GLY A 262 -7.45 -13.22 -2.55
N PHE A 263 -6.38 -13.61 -1.85
CA PHE A 263 -5.92 -12.93 -0.64
C PHE A 263 -5.54 -11.47 -0.90
N GLN A 264 -4.78 -11.19 -1.97
CA GLN A 264 -4.45 -9.82 -2.41
C GLN A 264 -5.71 -8.96 -2.58
N VAL A 265 -6.72 -9.46 -3.31
CA VAL A 265 -7.95 -8.72 -3.61
C VAL A 265 -8.79 -8.51 -2.36
N ILE A 266 -8.94 -9.53 -1.51
CA ILE A 266 -9.66 -9.40 -0.24
C ILE A 266 -9.02 -8.34 0.64
N VAL A 267 -7.72 -8.50 0.88
CA VAL A 267 -6.98 -7.65 1.81
C VAL A 267 -6.87 -6.23 1.26
N GLY A 268 -6.62 -6.06 -0.04
CA GLY A 268 -6.65 -4.74 -0.70
C GLY A 268 -8.03 -4.09 -0.62
N GLY A 269 -9.09 -4.85 -0.90
CA GLY A 269 -10.46 -4.33 -0.92
C GLY A 269 -10.99 -3.91 0.45
N LEU A 270 -10.79 -4.73 1.49
CA LEU A 270 -11.16 -4.36 2.86
C LEU A 270 -10.32 -3.18 3.37
N THR A 271 -9.07 -3.10 2.93
CA THR A 271 -8.16 -2.03 3.33
C THR A 271 -8.55 -0.70 2.69
N PHE A 272 -8.95 -0.72 1.42
CA PHE A 272 -9.50 0.43 0.71
C PHE A 272 -10.71 1.00 1.45
N THR A 273 -11.76 0.21 1.67
CA THR A 273 -12.99 0.71 2.28
C THR A 273 -12.82 1.03 3.77
N GLY A 274 -12.04 0.23 4.50
CA GLY A 274 -11.71 0.51 5.89
C GLY A 274 -10.94 1.82 6.08
N SER A 275 -9.97 2.11 5.19
CA SER A 275 -9.18 3.34 5.25
C SER A 275 -10.01 4.57 4.88
N LEU A 276 -10.94 4.44 3.93
CA LEU A 276 -11.92 5.50 3.63
C LEU A 276 -12.82 5.80 4.84
N MET A 277 -13.29 4.77 5.54
CA MET A 277 -14.11 4.95 6.74
C MET A 277 -13.30 5.66 7.84
N ALA A 278 -12.05 5.23 8.08
CA ALA A 278 -11.16 5.85 9.05
C ALA A 278 -10.90 7.33 8.73
N ALA A 279 -10.65 7.65 7.45
CA ALA A 279 -10.51 9.02 6.98
C ALA A 279 -11.79 9.84 7.20
N GLY A 280 -12.97 9.30 6.86
CA GLY A 280 -14.24 9.98 7.04
C GLY A 280 -14.54 10.32 8.50
N LYS A 281 -14.22 9.43 9.44
CA LYS A 281 -14.36 9.70 10.88
C LYS A 281 -13.39 10.77 11.38
N LEU A 282 -12.14 10.74 10.93
CA LEU A 282 -11.13 11.73 11.32
C LEU A 282 -11.33 13.10 10.66
N GLN A 283 -12.08 13.15 9.55
CA GLN A 283 -12.54 14.39 8.94
C GLN A 283 -13.86 14.89 9.52
N GLU A 284 -14.43 14.19 10.50
CA GLU A 284 -15.73 14.51 11.10
C GLU A 284 -16.90 14.50 10.07
N LEU A 285 -16.67 13.92 8.88
CA LEU A 285 -17.73 13.63 7.90
C LEU A 285 -18.64 12.51 8.38
N LEU A 286 -18.11 11.63 9.22
CA LEU A 286 -18.82 10.53 9.88
C LEU A 286 -18.74 10.69 11.40
N PRO A 287 -19.72 10.16 12.16
CA PRO A 287 -19.68 10.21 13.62
C PRO A 287 -18.41 9.56 14.18
N GLY A 288 -17.67 10.30 15.00
CA GLY A 288 -16.45 9.79 15.64
C GLY A 288 -16.71 8.76 16.76
N ARG A 289 -17.95 8.65 17.25
CA ARG A 289 -18.32 7.65 18.26
C ARG A 289 -18.42 6.24 17.64
N PRO A 290 -18.07 5.17 18.40
CA PRO A 290 -18.38 3.79 18.02
C PRO A 290 -19.86 3.62 17.64
N LEU A 291 -20.13 3.03 16.47
CA LEU A 291 -21.48 2.65 16.04
C LEU A 291 -21.57 1.13 16.02
N THR A 292 -22.47 0.55 16.82
CA THR A 292 -22.69 -0.89 16.90
C THR A 292 -24.15 -1.23 16.61
N TYR A 293 -24.42 -2.38 16.00
CA TYR A 293 -25.78 -2.84 15.70
C TYR A 293 -25.99 -4.31 16.11
N LYS A 294 -27.26 -4.71 16.27
CA LYS A 294 -27.64 -6.06 16.73
C LYS A 294 -27.16 -7.10 15.70
N GLY A 295 -26.45 -8.12 16.17
CA GLY A 295 -25.94 -9.20 15.31
C GLY A 295 -24.65 -8.89 14.54
N GLN A 296 -23.99 -7.75 14.82
CA GLN A 296 -22.74 -7.35 14.14
C GLN A 296 -21.65 -8.43 14.16
N ASN A 297 -21.41 -9.07 15.30
CA ASN A 297 -20.37 -10.10 15.42
C ASN A 297 -20.68 -11.31 14.54
N ILE A 298 -21.95 -11.73 14.49
CA ILE A 298 -22.38 -12.87 13.67
C ILE A 298 -22.18 -12.54 12.19
N MET A 299 -22.56 -11.32 11.78
CA MET A 299 -22.37 -10.88 10.40
C MET A 299 -20.88 -10.79 10.03
N ASN A 300 -20.06 -10.18 10.88
CA ASN A 300 -18.61 -10.05 10.65
C ASN A 300 -17.92 -11.41 10.56
N LEU A 301 -18.22 -12.32 11.50
CA LEU A 301 -17.67 -13.67 11.49
C LEU A 301 -18.20 -14.50 10.32
N GLY A 302 -19.46 -14.33 9.94
CA GLY A 302 -20.05 -14.98 8.77
C GLY A 302 -19.40 -14.56 7.46
N ILE A 303 -19.16 -13.26 7.27
CA ILE A 303 -18.44 -12.74 6.10
C ILE A 303 -17.00 -13.27 6.09
N LEU A 304 -16.30 -13.22 7.23
CA LEU A 304 -14.94 -13.76 7.34
C LEU A 304 -14.89 -15.25 6.99
N ALA A 305 -15.79 -16.06 7.55
CA ALA A 305 -15.87 -17.49 7.29
C ALA A 305 -16.16 -17.79 5.82
N LEU A 306 -17.07 -17.04 5.19
CA LEU A 306 -17.40 -17.21 3.78
C LEU A 306 -16.20 -16.86 2.88
N VAL A 307 -15.52 -15.74 3.16
CA VAL A 307 -14.32 -15.33 2.42
C VAL A 307 -13.19 -16.36 2.56
N LEU A 308 -12.94 -16.87 3.77
CA LEU A 308 -11.97 -17.95 4.00
C LEU A 308 -12.39 -19.25 3.28
N GLY A 309 -13.68 -19.57 3.26
CA GLY A 309 -14.23 -20.69 2.51
C GLY A 309 -13.96 -20.58 1.01
N ILE A 310 -14.09 -19.38 0.43
CA ILE A 310 -13.77 -19.12 -0.98
C ILE A 310 -12.25 -19.27 -1.24
N LEU A 311 -11.39 -18.83 -0.32
CA LEU A 311 -9.94 -19.04 -0.45
C LEU A 311 -9.55 -20.52 -0.40
N ILE A 312 -10.17 -21.29 0.51
CA ILE A 312 -9.97 -22.74 0.61
C ILE A 312 -10.49 -23.44 -0.66
N TYR A 313 -11.63 -23.00 -1.19
CA TYR A 313 -12.15 -23.47 -2.47
C TYR A 313 -11.11 -23.28 -3.58
N TYR A 314 -10.55 -22.08 -3.75
CA TYR A 314 -9.51 -21.82 -4.76
C TYR A 314 -8.22 -22.63 -4.56
N LEU A 315 -7.92 -23.01 -3.32
CA LEU A 315 -6.76 -23.84 -3.03
C LEU A 315 -6.98 -25.31 -3.43
N THR A 316 -8.21 -25.81 -3.32
CA THR A 316 -8.51 -27.25 -3.33
C THR A 316 -9.25 -27.75 -4.57
N ILE A 317 -10.19 -26.97 -5.11
CA ILE A 317 -11.09 -27.35 -6.18
C ILE A 317 -10.83 -26.39 -7.33
N SER A 318 -10.44 -26.91 -8.50
CA SER A 318 -10.08 -26.14 -9.69
C SER A 318 -10.97 -24.89 -9.90
N HIS A 319 -10.35 -23.75 -10.18
CA HIS A 319 -10.92 -22.39 -10.22
C HIS A 319 -11.82 -22.11 -11.44
N VAL A 320 -12.63 -23.10 -11.83
CA VAL A 320 -13.48 -23.10 -13.02
C VAL A 320 -14.59 -22.05 -12.94
N TYR A 321 -15.07 -21.73 -11.74
CA TYR A 321 -16.16 -20.77 -11.54
C TYR A 321 -15.65 -19.37 -11.19
N VAL A 322 -16.10 -18.38 -11.94
CA VAL A 322 -15.75 -16.96 -11.75
C VAL A 322 -16.63 -16.26 -10.71
N LEU A 323 -17.83 -16.77 -10.43
CA LEU A 323 -18.79 -16.14 -9.50
C LEU A 323 -18.22 -15.99 -8.07
N PRO A 324 -17.55 -16.98 -7.47
CA PRO A 324 -16.97 -16.82 -6.12
C PRO A 324 -15.99 -15.65 -6.03
N PHE A 325 -15.28 -15.33 -7.12
CA PHE A 325 -14.34 -14.22 -7.16
C PHE A 325 -15.05 -12.87 -7.00
N TYR A 326 -16.12 -12.64 -7.76
CA TYR A 326 -16.89 -11.39 -7.67
C TYR A 326 -17.64 -11.25 -6.36
N VAL A 327 -18.17 -12.36 -5.81
CA VAL A 327 -18.76 -12.38 -4.47
C VAL A 327 -17.72 -11.97 -3.42
N MET A 328 -16.51 -12.54 -3.51
CA MET A 328 -15.40 -12.22 -2.61
C MET A 328 -15.00 -10.74 -2.66
N ILE A 329 -14.98 -10.10 -3.85
CA ILE A 329 -14.73 -8.64 -3.97
C ILE A 329 -15.79 -7.85 -3.22
N GLY A 330 -17.07 -8.15 -3.45
CA GLY A 330 -18.17 -7.45 -2.79
C GLY A 330 -18.11 -7.61 -1.27
N LEU A 331 -17.85 -8.83 -0.79
CA LEU A 331 -17.67 -9.12 0.63
C LEU A 331 -16.47 -8.38 1.22
N ALA A 332 -15.34 -8.30 0.53
CA ALA A 332 -14.16 -7.57 1.00
C ALA A 332 -14.45 -6.09 1.22
N PHE A 333 -15.13 -5.44 0.28
CA PHE A 333 -15.50 -4.02 0.40
C PHE A 333 -16.44 -3.78 1.57
N VAL A 334 -17.48 -4.62 1.70
CA VAL A 334 -18.44 -4.54 2.81
C VAL A 334 -17.76 -4.80 4.15
N PHE A 335 -16.89 -5.82 4.22
CA PHE A 335 -16.18 -6.20 5.44
C PHE A 335 -15.27 -5.08 5.94
N GLY A 336 -14.54 -4.40 5.06
CA GLY A 336 -13.70 -3.27 5.43
C GLY A 336 -14.49 -2.13 6.10
N LEU A 337 -15.71 -1.84 5.61
CA LEU A 337 -16.60 -0.87 6.27
C LEU A 337 -17.03 -1.37 7.66
N MET A 338 -17.52 -2.60 7.74
CA MET A 338 -18.06 -3.19 8.97
C MET A 338 -17.00 -3.38 10.06
N LEU A 339 -15.73 -3.58 9.67
CA LEU A 339 -14.60 -3.71 10.57
C LEU A 339 -14.30 -2.40 11.32
N VAL A 340 -14.43 -1.24 10.65
CA VAL A 340 -14.00 0.05 11.20
C VAL A 340 -15.18 0.86 11.79
N ILE A 341 -16.42 0.59 11.37
CA ILE A 341 -17.65 1.20 11.90
C ILE A 341 -17.73 1.21 13.45
N PRO A 342 -17.41 0.12 14.18
CA PRO A 342 -17.58 0.11 15.62
C PRO A 342 -16.37 0.66 16.40
N ILE A 343 -15.33 1.13 15.70
CA ILE A 343 -14.13 1.69 16.33
C ILE A 343 -14.29 3.20 16.50
N GLY A 344 -13.88 3.76 17.65
CA GLY A 344 -13.99 5.20 17.93
C GLY A 344 -12.88 6.02 17.28
N ALA A 345 -13.13 7.30 17.01
CA ALA A 345 -12.17 8.23 16.42
C ALA A 345 -10.84 8.31 17.20
N ALA A 346 -10.89 8.19 18.53
CA ALA A 346 -9.73 8.18 19.40
C ALA A 346 -8.78 6.99 19.15
N ASP A 347 -9.29 5.87 18.64
CA ASP A 347 -8.50 4.66 18.33
C ASP A 347 -8.09 4.59 16.84
N MET A 348 -8.54 5.52 16.00
CA MET A 348 -8.27 5.50 14.56
C MET A 348 -6.79 5.46 14.20
N PRO A 349 -5.86 6.12 14.93
CA PRO A 349 -4.43 5.99 14.60
C PRO A 349 -3.93 4.53 14.64
N VAL A 350 -4.41 3.72 15.59
CA VAL A 350 -4.09 2.30 15.66
C VAL A 350 -4.72 1.55 14.49
N VAL A 351 -5.97 1.84 14.16
CA VAL A 351 -6.67 1.20 13.03
C VAL A 351 -5.97 1.51 11.71
N ILE A 352 -5.51 2.74 11.51
CA ILE A 352 -4.76 3.10 10.30
C ILE A 352 -3.45 2.32 10.22
N ALA A 353 -2.72 2.15 11.33
CA ALA A 353 -1.51 1.32 11.35
C ALA A 353 -1.80 -0.16 11.01
N LEU A 354 -2.92 -0.71 11.49
CA LEU A 354 -3.36 -2.08 11.18
C LEU A 354 -3.78 -2.22 9.72
N LEU A 355 -4.55 -1.26 9.20
CA LEU A 355 -4.91 -1.24 7.79
C LEU A 355 -3.67 -1.10 6.93
N ASN A 356 -2.67 -0.30 7.34
CA ASN A 356 -1.38 -0.22 6.66
C ASN A 356 -0.64 -1.57 6.66
N SER A 357 -0.73 -2.34 7.75
CA SER A 357 -0.24 -3.72 7.77
C SER A 357 -0.92 -4.59 6.71
N TYR A 358 -2.23 -4.45 6.58
CA TYR A 358 -3.00 -5.19 5.58
C TYR A 358 -2.64 -4.75 4.15
N GLY A 359 -2.43 -3.45 3.91
CA GLY A 359 -1.89 -2.94 2.64
C GLY A 359 -0.58 -3.62 2.25
N GLY A 360 0.39 -3.67 3.17
CA GLY A 360 1.65 -4.37 2.95
C GLY A 360 1.50 -5.87 2.69
N LEU A 361 0.59 -6.55 3.40
CA LEU A 361 0.29 -7.96 3.13
C LEU A 361 -0.35 -8.18 1.74
N ALA A 362 -1.21 -7.26 1.28
CA ALA A 362 -1.78 -7.29 -0.06
C ALA A 362 -0.69 -7.07 -1.13
N ASP A 363 0.25 -6.15 -0.91
CA ASP A 363 1.39 -5.93 -1.80
C ASP A 363 2.34 -7.14 -1.84
N ALA A 364 2.58 -7.80 -0.70
CA ALA A 364 3.37 -9.02 -0.66
C ALA A 364 2.70 -10.14 -1.48
N ALA A 365 1.38 -10.29 -1.33
CA ALA A 365 0.59 -11.24 -2.11
C ALA A 365 0.59 -10.90 -3.61
N MET A 366 0.47 -9.61 -3.98
CA MET A 366 0.68 -9.16 -5.36
C MET A 366 2.06 -9.58 -5.87
N GLY A 367 3.11 -9.45 -5.05
CA GLY A 367 4.45 -9.90 -5.41
C GLY A 367 4.52 -11.39 -5.73
N PHE A 368 3.76 -12.24 -5.03
CA PHE A 368 3.64 -13.66 -5.39
C PHE A 368 2.84 -13.87 -6.69
N VAL A 369 1.79 -13.10 -6.91
CA VAL A 369 0.95 -13.19 -8.13
C VAL A 369 1.73 -12.78 -9.38
N LEU A 370 2.47 -11.67 -9.29
CA LEU A 370 3.26 -11.10 -10.38
C LEU A 370 4.68 -11.67 -10.47
N MET A 371 5.04 -12.60 -9.58
CA MET A 371 6.40 -13.14 -9.45
C MET A 371 7.46 -12.03 -9.27
N ASN A 372 7.10 -10.96 -8.55
CA ASN A 372 7.89 -9.77 -8.39
C ASN A 372 8.51 -9.66 -6.99
N LYS A 373 9.82 -9.90 -6.92
CA LYS A 373 10.59 -9.97 -5.67
C LYS A 373 10.61 -8.65 -4.89
N ILE A 374 10.58 -7.49 -5.56
CA ILE A 374 10.58 -6.20 -4.85
C ILE A 374 9.30 -6.01 -4.05
N GLN A 375 8.14 -6.38 -4.61
CA GLN A 375 6.84 -6.27 -3.94
C GLN A 375 6.74 -7.20 -2.73
N ILE A 376 7.32 -8.40 -2.81
CA ILE A 376 7.42 -9.31 -1.66
C ILE A 376 8.26 -8.67 -0.54
N VAL A 377 9.43 -8.08 -0.87
CA VAL A 377 10.28 -7.41 0.10
C VAL A 377 9.56 -6.23 0.75
N THR A 378 9.05 -5.29 -0.05
CA THR A 378 8.42 -4.07 0.44
C THR A 378 7.11 -4.35 1.17
N GLY A 379 6.28 -5.25 0.65
CA GLY A 379 5.02 -5.64 1.28
C GLY A 379 5.24 -6.35 2.61
N SER A 380 6.24 -7.22 2.72
CA SER A 380 6.58 -7.86 3.99
C SER A 380 7.10 -6.86 5.04
N LEU A 381 7.98 -5.93 4.61
CA LEU A 381 8.49 -4.87 5.46
C LEU A 381 7.36 -3.97 5.96
N ASP A 382 6.51 -3.49 5.05
CA ASP A 382 5.37 -2.62 5.37
C ASP A 382 4.33 -3.34 6.24
N GLY A 383 3.97 -4.57 5.86
CA GLY A 383 3.03 -5.41 6.59
C GLY A 383 3.45 -5.62 8.05
N THR A 384 4.71 -6.01 8.25
CA THR A 384 5.27 -6.18 9.60
C THR A 384 5.36 -4.84 10.35
N SER A 385 5.76 -3.77 9.65
CA SER A 385 5.88 -2.43 10.23
C SER A 385 4.55 -1.89 10.73
N GLY A 386 3.49 -1.98 9.95
CA GLY A 386 2.15 -1.53 10.32
C GLY A 386 1.61 -2.27 11.55
N PHE A 387 1.78 -3.60 11.59
CA PHE A 387 1.31 -4.41 12.71
C PHE A 387 2.03 -4.05 14.00
N LEU A 388 3.36 -3.96 13.96
CA LEU A 388 4.16 -3.61 15.14
C LEU A 388 3.90 -2.18 15.59
N LEU A 389 3.77 -1.25 14.64
CA LEU A 389 3.45 0.13 14.94
C LEU A 389 2.09 0.25 15.65
N ALA A 390 1.07 -0.48 15.18
CA ALA A 390 -0.22 -0.54 15.86
C ALA A 390 -0.09 -0.98 17.32
N MET A 391 0.68 -2.05 17.57
CA MET A 391 0.91 -2.56 18.92
C MET A 391 1.70 -1.58 19.80
N LEU A 392 2.71 -0.92 19.24
CA LEU A 392 3.49 0.11 19.95
C LEU A 392 2.64 1.33 20.26
N MET A 393 1.75 1.74 19.35
CA MET A 393 0.81 2.85 19.57
C MET A 393 -0.21 2.52 20.66
N CYS A 394 -0.77 1.30 20.68
CA CYS A 394 -1.63 0.84 21.79
C CYS A 394 -0.93 0.98 23.15
N ARG A 395 0.33 0.51 23.23
CA ARG A 395 1.14 0.63 24.45
C ARG A 395 1.41 2.08 24.83
N ALA A 396 1.79 2.93 23.87
CA ALA A 396 2.04 4.35 24.11
C ALA A 396 0.79 5.11 24.58
N MET A 397 -0.40 4.68 24.15
CA MET A 397 -1.68 5.26 24.55
C MET A 397 -2.28 4.60 25.81
N ASN A 398 -1.57 3.65 26.43
CA ASN A 398 -2.06 2.82 27.55
C ASN A 398 -3.44 2.19 27.28
N ARG A 399 -3.67 1.72 26.04
CA ARG A 399 -4.89 1.02 25.62
C ARG A 399 -4.57 -0.44 25.30
N SER A 400 -5.45 -1.35 25.69
CA SER A 400 -5.34 -2.77 25.31
C SER A 400 -5.54 -2.95 23.81
N ALA A 401 -4.58 -3.58 23.13
CA ALA A 401 -4.68 -3.90 21.71
C ALA A 401 -5.91 -4.75 21.39
N ILE A 402 -6.25 -5.69 22.29
CA ILE A 402 -7.46 -6.52 22.17
C ILE A 402 -8.72 -5.65 22.23
N ASN A 403 -8.76 -4.65 23.11
CA ASN A 403 -9.91 -3.75 23.20
C ASN A 403 -10.04 -2.82 21.99
N VAL A 404 -8.93 -2.47 21.33
CA VAL A 404 -8.97 -1.65 20.11
C VAL A 404 -9.39 -2.49 18.90
N LEU A 405 -8.83 -3.68 18.76
CA LEU A 405 -9.10 -4.62 17.66
C LEU A 405 -10.48 -5.28 17.77
N PHE A 406 -10.86 -5.63 18.99
CA PHE A 406 -12.01 -6.47 19.29
C PHE A 406 -12.98 -5.87 20.30
N GLY A 407 -12.81 -4.62 20.78
CA GLY A 407 -13.68 -4.05 21.83
C GLY A 407 -15.13 -3.83 21.41
N ALA A 408 -15.43 -3.91 20.12
CA ALA A 408 -16.78 -4.02 19.58
C ALA A 408 -17.36 -5.44 19.71
N PHE A 409 -16.50 -6.45 19.59
CA PHE A 409 -16.81 -7.87 19.74
C PHE A 409 -16.93 -8.24 21.22
N GLY A 410 -17.93 -7.71 21.92
CA GLY A 410 -18.14 -8.11 23.31
C GLY A 410 -18.88 -7.15 24.22
N LYS A 411 -19.28 -5.96 23.76
CA LYS A 411 -20.20 -5.13 24.54
C LYS A 411 -21.61 -5.70 24.44
N VAL A 412 -21.87 -6.72 25.25
CA VAL A 412 -23.23 -7.06 25.66
C VAL A 412 -23.75 -5.84 26.41
N GLN A 413 -24.80 -5.21 25.89
CA GLN A 413 -25.52 -4.14 26.58
C GLN A 413 -25.87 -4.68 27.99
N PRO A 414 -25.51 -4.00 29.09
CA PRO A 414 -26.03 -4.38 30.39
C PRO A 414 -27.55 -4.39 30.25
N ARG A 415 -28.16 -5.56 30.47
CA ARG A 415 -29.61 -5.68 30.59
C ARG A 415 -29.98 -4.66 31.66
N ALA A 416 -30.76 -3.65 31.29
CA ALA A 416 -31.26 -2.66 32.25
C ALA A 416 -31.80 -3.45 33.43
N ALA A 417 -31.22 -3.23 34.62
CA ALA A 417 -31.77 -3.76 35.83
C ALA A 417 -33.18 -3.21 35.91
N THR A 418 -34.16 -4.06 35.61
CA THR A 418 -35.55 -3.82 35.98
C THR A 418 -35.52 -3.55 37.47
N ALA A 419 -35.67 -2.28 37.83
CA ALA A 419 -35.97 -1.89 39.18
C ALA A 419 -37.15 -2.76 39.63
N ALA A 420 -36.91 -3.58 40.65
CA ALA A 420 -37.98 -4.25 41.36
C ALA A 420 -38.92 -3.14 41.86
N GLN A 421 -40.14 -3.14 41.34
CA GLN A 421 -41.25 -2.42 41.96
C GLN A 421 -41.75 -3.31 43.10
N ASP A 422 -41.75 -2.70 44.28
CA ASP A 422 -42.46 -3.00 45.53
C ASP A 422 -43.42 -4.20 45.57
#